data_AF-A0A847X1J2-F1
#
_entry.id   AF-A0A847X1J2-F1
#
_cell.length_a   1.000
_cell.length_b   1.000
_cell.length_c   1.000
_cell.angle_alpha   90.00
_cell.angle_beta   90.00
_cell.angle_gamma   90.00
#
_symmetry.space_group_name_H-M   'P 1'
#
loop_
_entity.id
_entity.type
_entity.pdbx_description
1 polymer ?
#
loop_
_entity_poly.entity_id
_entity_poly.type
_entity_poly.pdbx_seq_one_letter_code
_entity_poly.pdbx_strand_id
1 'polypeptide(L)'
;MQSIRTTFRSLSRSAIIVGTVLALGIAGCSTASDEATSTSDDVAVGGRLFSTADSATAALGSDAEPGQFPRTVVHSRGETTLEQQPQRVVVLDSGEIDQVLSLGVTPVGIASPKDASSQPAYLEDQLADVQTVGTTSELNFEAIAALKPDLILGSKL
;
A
#
# COMPACT_ATOMS: atom_id res chain seq x y z
N MET A 1 -20.07 -66.15 32.05
CA MET A 1 -21.34 -66.70 31.55
C MET A 1 -22.41 -65.63 31.63
N GLN A 2 -23.19 -65.46 30.54
CA GLN A 2 -24.40 -64.65 30.37
C GLN A 2 -24.26 -63.13 30.60
N SER A 3 -24.20 -62.27 29.57
CA SER A 3 -25.16 -62.02 28.48
C SER A 3 -26.58 -61.79 29.00
N ILE A 4 -27.19 -60.67 28.57
CA ILE A 4 -28.63 -60.39 28.32
C ILE A 4 -28.88 -58.91 28.69
N ARG A 5 -28.93 -57.98 27.72
CA ARG A 5 -29.95 -57.72 26.69
C ARG A 5 -30.97 -56.64 27.13
N THR A 6 -30.93 -55.54 26.38
CA THR A 6 -32.06 -54.85 25.71
C THR A 6 -33.19 -54.20 26.52
N THR A 7 -33.24 -52.86 26.39
CA THR A 7 -34.39 -52.01 25.97
C THR A 7 -35.76 -52.15 26.65
N PHE A 8 -36.26 -51.06 27.25
CA PHE A 8 -37.66 -50.62 27.12
C PHE A 8 -37.79 -49.14 27.55
N ARG A 9 -38.03 -48.21 26.60
CA ARG A 9 -39.29 -47.45 26.40
C ARG A 9 -39.83 -46.72 27.63
N SER A 10 -39.93 -45.39 27.54
CA SER A 10 -41.24 -44.71 27.45
C SER A 10 -41.05 -43.20 27.28
N LEU A 11 -41.75 -42.65 26.28
CA LEU A 11 -41.99 -41.23 26.08
C LEU A 11 -42.65 -40.62 27.31
N SER A 12 -42.34 -39.36 27.61
CA SER A 12 -43.35 -38.43 28.08
C SER A 12 -43.08 -37.04 27.51
N ARG A 13 -44.06 -36.57 26.73
CA ARG A 13 -44.20 -35.21 26.22
C ARG A 13 -44.89 -34.38 27.30
N SER A 14 -44.38 -33.20 27.63
CA SER A 14 -45.12 -32.08 28.25
C SER A 14 -44.29 -30.80 28.04
N ALA A 15 -44.67 -29.94 27.09
CA ALA A 15 -45.51 -28.74 27.30
C ALA A 15 -44.76 -27.65 28.10
N ILE A 16 -44.04 -26.73 27.42
CA ILE A 16 -44.47 -25.35 27.07
C ILE A 16 -45.22 -24.65 28.22
N ILE A 17 -44.64 -23.55 28.75
CA ILE A 17 -45.34 -22.30 29.15
C ILE A 17 -44.31 -21.20 29.52
N VAL A 18 -44.42 -20.08 28.79
CA VAL A 18 -44.41 -18.66 29.23
C VAL A 18 -43.11 -18.00 29.74
N GLY A 19 -42.62 -17.05 28.92
CA GLY A 19 -42.64 -15.63 29.31
C GLY A 19 -41.30 -14.90 29.41
N THR A 20 -40.94 -14.11 28.39
CA THR A 20 -40.06 -12.96 28.60
C THR A 20 -40.33 -11.82 27.61
N VAL A 21 -41.09 -10.86 28.12
CA VAL A 21 -41.09 -9.40 27.93
C VAL A 21 -40.30 -8.82 26.75
N LEU A 22 -41.09 -8.16 25.89
CA LEU A 22 -40.74 -7.16 24.89
C LEU A 22 -40.03 -5.94 25.52
N ALA A 23 -38.77 -5.70 25.16
CA ALA A 23 -38.10 -4.42 25.37
C ALA A 23 -37.72 -3.82 24.01
N LEU A 24 -38.45 -2.78 23.62
CA LEU A 24 -38.17 -1.89 22.49
C LEU A 24 -36.90 -1.09 22.80
N GLY A 25 -35.76 -1.51 22.26
CA GLY A 25 -34.55 -0.69 22.17
C GLY A 25 -34.40 -0.18 20.75
N ILE A 26 -34.64 1.11 20.54
CA ILE A 26 -34.32 1.79 19.27
C ILE A 26 -32.79 1.89 19.19
N ALA A 27 -32.15 0.87 18.64
CA ALA A 27 -30.77 0.95 18.19
C ALA A 27 -30.78 1.54 16.77
N GLY A 28 -30.74 2.86 16.69
CA GLY A 28 -30.45 3.58 15.46
C GLY A 28 -28.96 3.49 15.14
N CYS A 29 -28.51 2.38 14.56
CA CYS A 29 -27.30 2.38 13.75
C CYS A 29 -27.72 2.60 12.30
N SER A 30 -27.58 3.83 11.82
CA SER A 30 -27.57 4.08 10.37
C SER A 30 -26.27 3.47 9.83
N THR A 31 -26.32 2.21 9.43
CA THR A 31 -25.32 1.66 8.51
C THR A 31 -25.61 2.27 7.14
N ALA A 32 -25.12 3.48 6.92
CA ALA A 32 -24.89 3.97 5.57
C ALA A 32 -23.75 3.12 5.01
N SER A 33 -24.11 2.14 4.20
CA SER A 33 -23.20 1.46 3.31
C SER A 33 -22.77 2.46 2.24
N ASP A 34 -21.86 3.37 2.58
CA ASP A 34 -21.22 4.26 1.61
C ASP A 34 -20.08 3.49 0.96
N GLU A 35 -20.42 2.87 -0.17
CA GLU A 35 -19.48 2.57 -1.25
C GLU A 35 -18.85 3.90 -1.70
N ALA A 36 -17.74 4.28 -1.06
CA ALA A 36 -17.10 5.56 -1.30
C ALA A 36 -15.90 5.37 -2.22
N THR A 37 -16.06 5.83 -3.45
CA THR A 37 -14.97 6.16 -4.38
C THR A 37 -13.89 6.95 -3.65
N SER A 38 -12.68 6.41 -3.62
CA SER A 38 -11.49 7.07 -3.07
C SER A 38 -11.24 8.37 -3.84
N THR A 39 -11.61 9.50 -3.23
CA THR A 39 -11.40 10.82 -3.80
C THR A 39 -10.32 11.50 -2.97
N SER A 40 -9.31 12.09 -3.61
CA SER A 40 -8.14 12.72 -2.98
C SER A 40 -8.47 13.81 -1.94
N ASP A 41 -9.70 14.31 -1.95
CA ASP A 41 -10.22 15.31 -1.00
C ASP A 41 -10.29 14.80 0.45
N ASP A 42 -10.49 13.49 0.67
CA ASP A 42 -10.58 12.90 2.03
C ASP A 42 -9.26 13.00 2.81
N VAL A 43 -8.13 13.16 2.13
CA VAL A 43 -6.80 13.23 2.77
C VAL A 43 -6.40 14.68 3.04
N ALA A 44 -6.70 15.61 2.13
CA ALA A 44 -6.25 17.00 2.19
C ALA A 44 -6.84 17.80 3.37
N VAL A 45 -8.02 17.43 3.87
CA VAL A 45 -8.70 18.11 4.99
C VAL A 45 -8.59 17.37 6.32
N GLY A 46 -7.72 16.36 6.42
CA GLY A 46 -7.68 15.49 7.60
C GLY A 46 -8.97 14.67 7.75
N GLY A 47 -9.58 14.28 6.63
CA GLY A 47 -10.82 13.53 6.59
C GLY A 47 -10.62 12.07 7.00
N ARG A 48 -11.61 11.22 6.66
CA ARG A 48 -11.69 9.85 7.16
C ARG A 48 -10.42 9.03 6.90
N LEU A 49 -9.83 9.14 5.71
CA LEU A 49 -8.63 8.39 5.35
C LEU A 49 -7.38 8.84 6.12
N PHE A 50 -7.32 10.09 6.54
CA PHE A 50 -6.22 10.59 7.37
C PHE A 50 -6.23 9.91 8.75
N SER A 51 -7.41 9.70 9.34
CA SER A 51 -7.56 9.06 10.65
C SER A 51 -7.04 7.61 10.71
N THR A 52 -6.97 6.94 9.56
CA THR A 52 -6.48 5.55 9.44
C THR A 52 -5.15 5.44 8.70
N ALA A 53 -4.53 6.57 8.33
CA ALA A 53 -3.32 6.58 7.52
C ALA A 53 -2.18 5.78 8.16
N ASP A 54 -1.97 5.94 9.47
CA ASP A 54 -0.94 5.22 10.22
C ASP A 54 -1.12 3.70 10.14
N SER A 55 -2.35 3.21 10.28
CA SER A 55 -2.63 1.78 10.19
C SER A 55 -2.45 1.26 8.77
N ALA A 56 -2.79 2.07 7.77
CA ALA A 56 -2.62 1.71 6.36
C ALA A 56 -1.14 1.68 5.95
N THR A 57 -0.33 2.64 6.41
CA THR A 57 1.11 2.70 6.09
C THR A 57 1.93 1.73 6.93
N ALA A 58 1.47 1.35 8.14
CA ALA A 58 2.12 0.31 8.95
C ALA A 58 2.18 -1.07 8.27
N ALA A 59 1.33 -1.31 7.26
CA ALA A 59 1.37 -2.52 6.45
C ALA A 59 2.43 -2.47 5.33
N LEU A 60 3.05 -1.30 5.10
CA LEU A 60 4.11 -1.09 4.11
C LEU A 60 5.48 -1.12 4.79
N GLY A 61 6.56 -1.20 4.00
CA GLY A 61 7.93 -1.13 4.50
C GLY A 61 8.71 -2.43 4.25
N SER A 62 9.82 -2.59 4.98
CA SER A 62 10.73 -3.72 4.76
C SER A 62 10.69 -4.74 5.90
N ASP A 63 10.88 -6.00 5.53
CA ASP A 63 11.07 -7.15 6.43
C ASP A 63 12.45 -7.23 7.11
N ALA A 64 13.42 -6.39 6.71
CA ALA A 64 14.79 -6.43 7.21
C ALA A 64 15.24 -5.08 7.78
N GLU A 65 16.25 -5.12 8.65
CA GLU A 65 16.88 -3.92 9.23
C GLU A 65 17.63 -3.09 8.16
N PRO A 66 17.89 -1.79 8.40
CA PRO A 66 18.67 -0.96 7.49
C PRO A 66 20.02 -1.59 7.10
N GLY A 67 20.30 -1.64 5.80
CA GLY A 67 21.55 -2.16 5.25
C GLY A 67 21.63 -3.69 5.10
N GLN A 68 20.60 -4.44 5.52
CA GLN A 68 20.57 -5.90 5.36
C GLN A 68 19.90 -6.30 4.03
N PHE A 69 20.45 -7.34 3.40
CA PHE A 69 19.96 -7.95 2.17
C PHE A 69 20.10 -9.48 2.23
N PRO A 70 19.23 -10.26 1.55
CA PRO A 70 18.09 -9.80 0.77
C PRO A 70 17.01 -9.17 1.67
N ARG A 71 16.23 -8.24 1.12
CA ARG A 71 15.09 -7.62 1.82
C ARG A 71 13.91 -7.45 0.90
N THR A 72 12.72 -7.77 1.40
CA THR A 72 11.46 -7.56 0.70
C THR A 72 10.83 -6.27 1.19
N VAL A 73 10.45 -5.42 0.24
CA VAL A 73 9.75 -4.16 0.50
C VAL A 73 8.31 -4.29 0.03
N VAL A 74 7.37 -4.17 0.95
CA VAL A 74 5.94 -4.03 0.68
C VAL A 74 5.65 -2.58 0.34
N HIS A 75 5.08 -2.33 -0.83
CA HIS A 75 4.75 -1.00 -1.35
C HIS A 75 3.35 -0.98 -1.95
N SER A 76 2.87 0.20 -2.36
CA SER A 76 1.50 0.42 -2.85
C SER A 76 1.08 -0.38 -4.10
N ARG A 77 2.05 -1.05 -4.75
CA ARG A 77 1.88 -1.87 -5.96
C ARG A 77 2.18 -3.36 -5.74
N GLY A 78 2.39 -3.81 -4.51
CA GLY A 78 2.72 -5.19 -4.17
C GLY A 78 4.01 -5.28 -3.37
N GLU A 79 4.84 -6.27 -3.67
CA GLU A 79 6.10 -6.51 -2.96
C GLU A 79 7.24 -6.65 -3.96
N THR A 80 8.41 -6.14 -3.60
CA THR A 80 9.64 -6.28 -4.39
C THR A 80 10.78 -6.71 -3.48
N THR A 81 11.45 -7.82 -3.83
CA THR A 81 12.66 -8.26 -3.15
C THR A 81 13.88 -7.60 -3.78
N LEU A 82 14.67 -6.94 -2.94
CA LEU A 82 15.99 -6.43 -3.26
C LEU A 82 17.01 -7.45 -2.80
N GLU A 83 17.71 -8.10 -3.73
CA GLU A 83 18.74 -9.10 -3.43
C GLU A 83 20.03 -8.45 -2.86
N GLN A 84 20.25 -7.18 -3.20
CA GLN A 84 21.43 -6.41 -2.81
C GLN A 84 21.10 -4.92 -2.83
N GLN A 85 22.01 -4.09 -2.33
CA GLN A 85 21.87 -2.63 -2.38
C GLN A 85 21.82 -2.13 -3.83
N PRO A 86 20.75 -1.43 -4.25
CA PRO A 86 20.65 -0.83 -5.58
C PRO A 86 21.78 0.17 -5.82
N GLN A 87 22.39 0.11 -7.00
CA GLN A 87 23.48 1.00 -7.43
C GLN A 87 23.06 1.86 -8.63
N ARG A 88 22.01 1.49 -9.35
CA ARG A 88 21.54 2.13 -10.58
C ARG A 88 20.05 2.39 -10.50
N VAL A 89 19.70 3.47 -9.81
CA VAL A 89 18.30 3.87 -9.58
C VAL A 89 17.80 4.76 -10.71
N VAL A 90 16.65 4.44 -11.28
CA VAL A 90 15.86 5.34 -12.14
C VAL A 90 14.63 5.81 -11.38
N VAL A 91 14.28 7.09 -11.51
CA VAL A 91 13.14 7.68 -10.78
C VAL A 91 12.15 8.31 -11.76
N LEU A 92 10.88 7.90 -11.68
CA LEU A 92 9.86 8.20 -12.70
C LEU A 92 8.93 9.36 -12.33
N ASP A 93 9.05 9.92 -11.13
CA ASP A 93 8.21 11.01 -10.65
C ASP A 93 9.01 11.94 -9.72
N SER A 94 8.62 13.22 -9.74
CA SER A 94 9.32 14.35 -9.14
C SER A 94 9.42 14.30 -7.62
N GLY A 95 8.40 13.76 -6.94
CA GLY A 95 8.40 13.64 -5.48
C GLY A 95 9.48 12.67 -5.00
N GLU A 96 9.71 11.59 -5.73
CA GLU A 96 10.70 10.56 -5.43
C GLU A 96 12.12 11.02 -5.77
N ILE A 97 12.30 11.94 -6.72
CA ILE A 97 13.63 12.50 -7.06
C ILE A 97 14.21 13.21 -5.84
N ASP A 98 13.41 14.05 -5.19
CA ASP A 98 13.84 14.78 -3.98
C ASP A 98 14.16 13.82 -2.82
N GLN A 99 13.38 12.75 -2.68
CA GLN A 99 13.61 11.72 -1.66
C GLN A 99 14.96 11.01 -1.85
N VAL A 100 15.27 10.54 -3.06
CA VAL A 100 16.55 9.84 -3.29
C VAL A 100 17.75 10.75 -3.14
N LEU A 101 17.65 12.00 -3.61
CA LEU A 101 18.71 12.99 -3.45
C LEU A 101 18.94 13.32 -1.98
N SER A 102 17.87 13.45 -1.19
CA SER A 102 17.93 13.65 0.27
C SER A 102 18.61 12.49 1.00
N LEU A 103 18.52 11.27 0.46
CA LEU A 103 19.23 10.09 0.96
C LEU A 103 20.67 9.97 0.43
N GLY A 104 21.15 10.95 -0.33
CA GLY A 104 22.49 10.96 -0.93
C GLY A 104 22.64 10.04 -2.14
N VAL A 105 21.53 9.65 -2.78
CA VAL A 105 21.51 8.79 -3.96
C VAL A 105 21.28 9.65 -5.20
N THR A 106 22.28 9.72 -6.08
CA THR A 106 22.13 10.33 -7.41
C THR A 106 21.59 9.28 -8.39
N PRO A 107 20.39 9.46 -8.96
CA PRO A 107 19.84 8.51 -9.92
C PRO A 107 20.61 8.51 -11.24
N VAL A 108 20.60 7.37 -11.95
CA VAL A 108 21.19 7.26 -13.29
C VAL A 108 20.24 7.76 -14.38
N GLY A 109 18.96 7.93 -14.05
CA GLY A 109 18.01 8.60 -14.92
C GLY A 109 16.73 9.01 -14.22
N ILE A 110 16.08 10.03 -14.78
CA ILE A 110 14.88 10.67 -14.21
C ILE A 110 13.82 10.93 -15.28
N ALA A 111 12.55 10.80 -14.92
CA ALA A 111 11.48 11.39 -15.72
C ALA A 111 11.22 12.82 -15.24
N SER A 112 10.88 13.71 -16.17
CA SER A 112 10.56 15.10 -15.86
C SER A 112 9.05 15.35 -15.91
N PRO A 113 8.50 16.27 -15.11
CA PRO A 113 7.06 16.52 -15.04
C PRO A 113 6.44 17.11 -16.32
N LYS A 114 7.19 17.86 -17.14
CA LYS A 114 6.66 18.57 -18.32
C LYS A 114 7.40 18.28 -19.61
N ASP A 115 8.70 18.51 -19.60
CA ASP A 115 9.60 18.30 -20.73
C ASP A 115 10.91 17.73 -20.21
N ALA A 116 11.76 17.22 -21.08
CA ALA A 116 12.96 16.49 -20.70
C ALA A 116 14.00 17.30 -19.88
N SER A 117 13.79 18.60 -19.66
CA SER A 117 14.71 19.51 -18.96
C SER A 117 14.05 20.24 -17.80
N SER A 118 12.75 20.10 -17.59
CA SER A 118 11.98 20.85 -16.60
C SER A 118 12.10 20.18 -15.22
N GLN A 119 13.13 20.54 -14.45
CA GLN A 119 13.23 20.20 -13.04
C GLN A 119 13.13 21.42 -12.12
N PRO A 120 12.70 21.25 -10.86
CA PRO A 120 12.71 22.35 -9.90
C PRO A 120 14.11 22.95 -9.76
N ALA A 121 14.20 24.29 -9.76
CA ALA A 121 15.48 25.01 -9.74
C ALA A 121 16.43 24.60 -8.59
N TYR A 122 15.88 24.19 -7.45
CA TYR A 122 16.67 23.74 -6.31
C TYR A 122 17.36 22.37 -6.51
N LEU A 123 17.00 21.64 -7.56
CA LEU A 123 17.57 20.34 -7.92
C LEU A 123 18.48 20.40 -9.16
N GLU A 124 18.52 21.51 -9.88
CA GLU A 124 19.25 21.63 -11.15
C GLU A 124 20.72 21.21 -11.04
N ASP A 125 21.44 21.74 -10.04
CA ASP A 125 22.85 21.42 -9.83
C ASP A 125 23.10 19.93 -9.53
N GLN A 126 22.18 19.29 -8.81
CA GLN A 126 22.29 17.88 -8.44
C GLN A 126 21.91 16.93 -9.59
N LEU A 127 21.17 17.44 -10.58
CA LEU A 127 20.63 16.66 -11.70
C LEU A 127 21.28 17.01 -13.04
N ALA A 128 22.25 17.93 -13.07
CA ALA A 128 22.88 18.41 -14.30
C ALA A 128 23.44 17.29 -15.20
N ASP A 129 23.98 16.24 -14.59
CA ASP A 129 24.57 15.09 -15.29
C ASP A 129 23.64 13.87 -15.36
N VAL A 130 22.40 13.99 -14.87
CA VAL A 130 21.44 12.89 -14.81
C VAL A 130 20.64 12.81 -16.12
N GLN A 131 20.61 11.62 -16.71
CA GLN A 131 19.92 11.42 -17.99
C GLN A 131 18.39 11.50 -17.83
N THR A 132 17.73 12.35 -18.61
CA THR A 132 16.27 12.29 -18.69
C THR A 132 15.79 11.11 -19.55
N VAL A 133 14.84 10.35 -19.02
CA VAL A 133 14.22 9.18 -19.67
C VAL A 133 12.79 9.46 -20.17
N GLY A 134 12.51 10.71 -20.54
CA GLY A 134 11.20 11.16 -20.99
C GLY A 134 10.46 11.98 -19.93
N THR A 135 9.14 12.09 -20.08
CA THR A 135 8.28 12.79 -19.14
C THR A 135 7.49 11.81 -18.28
N THR A 136 6.97 12.25 -17.13
CA THR A 136 6.12 11.40 -16.27
C THR A 136 4.89 10.87 -17.02
N SER A 137 4.38 11.59 -18.03
CA SER A 137 3.27 11.15 -18.88
C SER A 137 3.70 10.32 -20.09
N GLU A 138 4.94 10.49 -20.57
CA GLU A 138 5.48 9.83 -21.76
C GLU A 138 6.91 9.35 -21.50
N LEU A 139 7.02 8.15 -20.92
CA LEU A 139 8.29 7.51 -20.59
C LEU A 139 8.95 6.91 -21.83
N ASN A 140 10.27 7.08 -21.93
CA ASN A 140 11.09 6.42 -22.93
C ASN A 140 11.66 5.11 -22.37
N PHE A 141 10.94 4.01 -22.61
CA PHE A 141 11.34 2.68 -22.14
C PHE A 141 12.68 2.19 -22.71
N GLU A 142 13.04 2.60 -23.94
CA GLU A 142 14.33 2.24 -24.52
C GLU A 142 15.48 2.94 -23.79
N ALA A 143 15.32 4.22 -23.44
CA ALA A 143 16.30 4.95 -22.64
C ALA A 143 16.44 4.35 -21.23
N ILE A 144 15.32 4.00 -20.58
CA ILE A 144 15.33 3.30 -19.28
C ILE A 144 16.10 1.98 -19.40
N ALA A 145 15.79 1.15 -20.40
CA ALA A 145 16.47 -0.13 -20.60
C ALA A 145 17.97 0.05 -20.90
N ALA A 146 18.34 1.06 -21.70
CA ALA A 146 19.73 1.37 -22.03
C ALA A 146 20.56 1.75 -20.79
N LEU A 147 19.93 2.39 -19.81
CA LEU A 147 20.54 2.69 -18.52
C LEU A 147 20.76 1.47 -17.63
N LYS A 148 20.20 0.29 -17.95
CA LYS A 148 20.36 -0.94 -17.15
C LYS A 148 20.15 -0.70 -15.63
N PRO A 149 19.00 -0.15 -15.21
CA PRO A 149 18.73 0.08 -13.80
C PRO A 149 18.59 -1.24 -13.05
N ASP A 150 18.93 -1.22 -11.77
CA ASP A 150 18.66 -2.30 -10.81
C ASP A 150 17.51 -1.95 -9.83
N LEU A 151 17.02 -0.72 -9.87
CA LEU A 151 15.81 -0.27 -9.20
C LEU A 151 15.13 0.83 -10.01
N ILE A 152 13.81 0.77 -10.12
CA ILE A 152 12.98 1.82 -10.71
C ILE A 152 11.97 2.27 -9.65
N LEU A 153 12.00 3.56 -9.29
CA LEU A 153 11.07 4.18 -8.36
C LEU A 153 9.97 4.91 -9.12
N GLY A 154 8.72 4.72 -8.68
CA GLY A 154 7.57 5.42 -9.22
C GLY A 154 6.44 5.48 -8.20
N SER A 155 5.41 6.26 -8.53
CA SER A 155 4.30 6.56 -7.64
C SER A 155 3.03 5.79 -8.01
N LYS A 156 2.09 5.74 -7.07
CA LYS A 156 0.70 5.34 -7.29
C LYS A 156 -0.17 6.43 -6.68
N LEU A 157 -0.80 7.21 -7.55
CA LEU A 157 -1.79 8.22 -7.19
C LEU A 157 -3.20 7.63 -7.24
#